data_AF-A0A3L8B4D1-F1
#
_entry.id   AF-A0A3L8B4D1-F1
#
_cell.length_a   1.000
_cell.length_b   1.000
_cell.length_c   1.000
_cell.angle_alpha   90.00
_cell.angle_beta   90.00
_cell.angle_gamma   90.00
#
_symmetry.space_group_name_H-M   'P 1'
#
loop_
_entity.id
_entity.type
_entity.pdbx_description
1 polymer ?
#
loop_
_entity_poly.entity_id
_entity_poly.type
_entity_poly.pdbx_seq_one_letter_code
_entity_poly.pdbx_strand_id
1 'polypeptide(L)'
;MWQHITSLLFLLAVAFSVVCWNGFAMESAHNVTSSSPTNTVQQITHLTESNNRLQYQIADLRQDIEQLKQQVTQLNKAPLEPQQALGDTSGTTAHEAPPEPQPTHPLDHADTILEARFAEDPLDPNWASFAEAEVSNSIVSVTSTQLDTIQCQSTLCLLSVRHDSVGAELTFMMSLANLSSFANGFSFTQRTEHEDGSVHNVIFISRSGHALFPAHFE
;
A
#
# COMPACT_ATOMS: atom_id res chain seq x y z
N MET A 1 90.55 15.41 -27.22
CA MET A 1 90.13 14.04 -26.87
C MET A 1 89.21 14.04 -25.63
N TRP A 2 88.29 15.01 -25.53
CA TRP A 2 87.36 15.18 -24.40
C TRP A 2 86.03 15.77 -24.90
N GLN A 3 85.57 15.29 -26.05
CA GLN A 3 84.28 15.69 -26.65
C GLN A 3 83.45 14.51 -27.17
N HIS A 4 83.93 13.26 -27.03
CA HIS A 4 83.19 12.06 -27.40
C HIS A 4 82.68 11.24 -26.20
N ILE A 5 83.09 11.59 -24.97
CA ILE A 5 82.67 10.88 -23.74
C ILE A 5 81.33 11.44 -23.20
N THR A 6 81.01 12.70 -23.47
CA THR A 6 79.77 13.35 -23.02
C THR A 6 78.53 12.94 -23.84
N SER A 7 78.69 12.55 -25.11
CA SER A 7 77.55 12.08 -25.93
C SER A 7 77.07 10.67 -25.56
N LEU A 8 77.94 9.79 -25.05
CA LEU A 8 77.52 8.42 -24.71
C LEU A 8 76.71 8.36 -23.40
N LEU A 9 77.00 9.26 -22.45
CA LEU A 9 76.27 9.36 -21.17
C LEU A 9 74.86 9.95 -21.34
N PHE A 10 74.66 10.86 -22.31
CA PHE A 10 73.33 11.40 -22.61
C PHE A 10 72.41 10.39 -23.32
N LEU A 11 72.96 9.48 -24.14
CA LEU A 11 72.16 8.46 -24.84
C LEU A 11 71.67 7.34 -23.92
N LEU A 12 72.39 7.01 -22.84
CA LEU A 12 71.93 6.03 -21.84
C LEU A 12 70.82 6.56 -20.91
N ALA A 13 70.78 7.87 -20.65
CA ALA A 13 69.72 8.48 -19.83
C ALA A 13 68.38 8.63 -20.58
N VAL A 14 68.42 8.80 -21.91
CA VAL A 14 67.19 8.87 -22.73
C VAL A 14 66.64 7.46 -23.02
N ALA A 15 67.49 6.43 -23.08
CA ALA A 15 67.03 5.05 -23.27
C ALA A 15 66.30 4.48 -22.03
N PHE A 16 66.65 4.91 -20.81
CA PHE A 16 65.95 4.44 -19.60
C PHE A 16 64.61 5.16 -19.33
N SER A 17 64.43 6.38 -19.82
CA SER A 17 63.17 7.12 -19.66
C SER A 17 62.09 6.73 -20.67
N VAL A 18 62.45 6.17 -21.83
CA VAL A 18 61.48 5.64 -22.80
C VAL A 18 61.01 4.22 -22.45
N VAL A 19 61.80 3.42 -21.73
CA VAL A 19 61.38 2.09 -21.26
C VAL A 19 60.51 2.16 -20.00
N CYS A 20 60.65 3.20 -19.16
CA CYS A 20 59.75 3.40 -18.02
C CYS A 20 58.41 4.09 -18.35
N TRP A 21 58.26 4.68 -19.55
CA TRP A 21 56.95 5.21 -19.98
C TRP A 21 56.12 4.19 -20.78
N ASN A 22 56.75 3.25 -21.47
CA ASN A 22 56.04 2.17 -22.17
C ASN A 22 55.62 0.99 -21.25
N GLY A 23 55.81 1.11 -19.93
CA GLY A 23 55.40 0.12 -18.92
C GLY A 23 54.15 0.50 -18.12
N PHE A 24 53.53 1.64 -18.39
CA PHE A 24 52.32 2.11 -17.70
C PHE A 24 51.40 2.87 -18.68
N ALA A 25 51.05 2.22 -19.79
CA ALA A 25 49.93 2.61 -20.61
C ALA A 25 49.05 1.37 -20.84
N MET A 26 47.95 1.34 -20.09
CA MET A 26 46.73 0.63 -20.45
C MET A 26 46.74 -0.91 -20.34
N GLU A 27 47.07 -1.40 -19.14
CA GLU A 27 46.35 -2.55 -18.61
C GLU A 27 44.95 -2.10 -18.17
N SER A 28 44.08 -1.88 -19.15
CA SER A 28 42.63 -1.79 -18.95
C SER A 28 41.92 -2.12 -20.27
N ALA A 29 42.26 -3.28 -20.82
CA ALA A 29 41.42 -3.99 -21.78
C ALA A 29 40.58 -5.07 -21.07
N HIS A 30 40.06 -4.75 -19.89
CA HIS A 30 39.01 -5.52 -19.24
C HIS A 30 38.02 -4.57 -18.59
N ASN A 31 37.24 -3.87 -19.40
CA ASN A 31 35.81 -3.73 -19.13
C ASN A 31 35.10 -3.24 -20.40
N VAL A 32 35.02 -4.11 -21.42
CA VAL A 32 33.71 -4.21 -22.05
C VAL A 32 32.83 -4.66 -20.91
N THR A 33 32.03 -3.74 -20.36
CA THR A 33 30.92 -4.08 -19.49
C THR A 33 30.06 -5.05 -20.29
N SER A 34 30.38 -6.34 -20.18
CA SER A 34 29.45 -7.40 -20.47
C SER A 34 28.44 -7.29 -19.35
N SER A 35 27.47 -6.38 -19.50
CA SER A 35 26.15 -6.62 -18.95
C SER A 35 25.80 -8.02 -19.45
N SER A 36 25.99 -9.01 -18.58
CA SER A 36 26.01 -10.41 -18.98
C SER A 36 24.74 -10.65 -19.78
N PRO A 37 24.79 -11.18 -21.01
CA PRO A 37 23.58 -11.45 -21.80
C PRO A 37 22.57 -12.28 -21.00
N THR A 38 23.05 -13.04 -20.01
CA THR A 38 22.26 -13.76 -19.01
C THR A 38 21.36 -12.87 -18.15
N ASN A 39 21.79 -11.68 -17.71
CA ASN A 39 20.99 -10.80 -16.84
C ASN A 39 19.83 -10.16 -17.64
N THR A 40 20.10 -9.70 -18.87
CA THR A 40 19.06 -9.14 -19.75
C THR A 40 18.06 -10.20 -20.19
N VAL A 41 18.52 -11.43 -20.49
CA VAL A 41 17.62 -12.55 -20.82
C VAL A 41 16.78 -12.97 -19.61
N GLN A 42 17.35 -13.03 -18.41
CA GLN A 42 16.61 -13.31 -17.18
C GLN A 42 15.55 -12.26 -16.88
N GLN A 43 15.87 -10.97 -17.06
CA GLN A 43 14.90 -9.87 -16.91
C GLN A 43 13.78 -9.95 -17.94
N ILE A 44 14.08 -10.27 -19.20
CA ILE A 44 13.07 -10.43 -20.26
C ILE A 44 12.16 -11.63 -19.97
N THR A 45 12.71 -12.76 -19.51
CA THR A 45 11.91 -13.93 -19.13
C THR A 45 10.98 -13.61 -17.98
N HIS A 46 11.50 -12.99 -16.91
CA HIS A 46 10.69 -12.59 -15.76
C HIS A 46 9.59 -11.58 -16.15
N LEU A 47 9.91 -10.60 -17.01
CA LEU A 47 8.93 -9.63 -17.50
C LEU A 47 7.86 -10.30 -18.38
N THR A 48 8.23 -11.31 -19.16
CA THR A 48 7.30 -12.09 -19.99
C THR A 48 6.35 -12.91 -19.12
N GLU A 49 6.86 -13.55 -18.06
CA GLU A 49 6.04 -14.29 -17.09
C GLU A 49 5.09 -13.36 -16.34
N SER A 50 5.57 -12.19 -15.90
CA SER A 50 4.75 -11.17 -15.25
C SER A 50 3.64 -10.67 -16.18
N ASN A 51 3.94 -10.40 -17.45
CA ASN A 51 2.94 -9.99 -18.42
C ASN A 51 1.88 -11.07 -18.65
N ASN A 52 2.29 -12.33 -18.80
CA ASN A 52 1.34 -13.44 -18.97
C ASN A 52 0.42 -13.57 -17.75
N ARG A 53 0.97 -13.46 -16.53
CA ARG A 53 0.18 -13.49 -15.29
C ARG A 53 -0.85 -12.36 -15.22
N LEU A 54 -0.46 -11.14 -15.59
CA LEU A 54 -1.39 -10.00 -15.64
C LEU A 54 -2.50 -10.22 -16.67
N GLN A 55 -2.18 -10.79 -17.83
CA GLN A 55 -3.19 -11.11 -18.85
C GLN A 55 -4.21 -12.14 -18.34
N TYR A 56 -3.76 -13.17 -17.60
CA TYR A 56 -4.67 -14.13 -16.96
C TYR A 56 -5.59 -13.47 -15.94
N GLN A 57 -5.07 -12.58 -15.08
CA GLN A 57 -5.88 -11.86 -14.10
C GLN A 57 -6.93 -10.97 -14.77
N ILE A 58 -6.58 -10.29 -15.86
CA ILE A 58 -7.54 -9.46 -16.61
C ILE A 58 -8.65 -10.30 -17.23
N ALA A 59 -8.34 -11.49 -17.74
CA ALA A 59 -9.34 -12.39 -18.31
C ALA A 59 -10.30 -12.91 -17.23
N ASP A 60 -9.77 -13.27 -16.07
CA ASP A 60 -10.51 -13.76 -14.91
C ASP A 60 -11.48 -12.69 -14.36
N LEU A 61 -10.97 -11.49 -14.08
CA LEU A 61 -11.80 -10.37 -13.60
C LEU A 61 -12.92 -10.00 -14.58
N ARG A 62 -12.67 -10.10 -15.89
CA ARG A 62 -13.71 -9.87 -16.91
C ARG A 62 -14.81 -10.92 -16.85
N GLN A 63 -14.46 -12.17 -16.58
CA GLN A 63 -15.42 -13.25 -16.42
C GLN A 63 -16.28 -13.04 -15.17
N ASP A 64 -15.67 -12.66 -14.05
CA ASP A 64 -16.39 -12.38 -12.80
C ASP A 64 -17.38 -11.22 -12.95
N ILE A 65 -16.97 -10.14 -13.63
CA ILE A 65 -17.86 -9.01 -13.93
C ILE A 65 -19.06 -9.47 -14.77
N GLU A 66 -18.86 -10.34 -15.75
CA GLU A 66 -19.95 -10.83 -16.59
C GLU A 66 -20.91 -11.74 -15.80
N GLN A 67 -20.38 -12.62 -14.94
CA GLN A 67 -21.20 -13.44 -14.05
C GLN A 67 -22.01 -12.59 -13.07
N LEU A 68 -21.41 -11.56 -12.49
CA LEU A 68 -22.09 -10.66 -11.56
C LEU A 68 -23.20 -9.86 -12.27
N LYS A 69 -22.96 -9.39 -13.49
CA LYS A 69 -24.00 -8.74 -14.31
C LYS A 69 -25.17 -9.66 -14.60
N GLN A 70 -24.90 -10.94 -14.88
CA GLN A 70 -25.96 -11.93 -15.11
C GLN A 70 -26.77 -12.19 -13.84
N GLN A 71 -26.12 -12.29 -12.68
CA GLN A 71 -26.79 -12.44 -11.38
C GLN A 71 -27.67 -11.22 -11.06
N VAL A 72 -27.16 -10.00 -11.23
CA VAL A 72 -27.93 -8.76 -11.02
C VAL A 72 -29.14 -8.68 -11.96
N THR A 73 -28.96 -9.10 -13.23
CA THR A 73 -30.06 -9.12 -14.20
C THR A 73 -31.14 -10.15 -13.84
N GLN A 74 -30.77 -11.29 -13.26
CA GLN A 74 -31.71 -12.30 -12.79
C GLN A 74 -32.50 -11.82 -11.57
N LEU A 75 -31.81 -11.18 -10.61
CA LEU A 75 -32.44 -10.58 -9.43
C LEU A 75 -33.42 -9.48 -9.80
N ASN A 76 -33.08 -8.66 -10.81
CA ASN A 76 -33.93 -7.56 -11.27
C ASN A 76 -35.09 -7.99 -12.19
N LYS A 77 -35.16 -9.28 -12.59
CA LYS A 77 -36.25 -9.87 -13.39
C LYS A 77 -37.30 -10.63 -12.58
N ALA A 78 -37.17 -10.67 -11.25
CA ALA A 78 -38.23 -11.19 -10.39
C ALA A 78 -39.49 -10.32 -10.54
N PRO A 79 -40.67 -10.88 -10.88
CA PRO A 79 -41.88 -10.08 -11.08
C PRO A 79 -42.35 -9.47 -9.76
N LEU A 80 -42.50 -8.14 -9.72
CA LEU A 80 -43.31 -7.44 -8.74
C LEU A 80 -44.79 -7.83 -9.01
N GLU A 81 -45.36 -8.69 -8.18
CA GLU A 81 -46.81 -8.93 -8.18
C GLU A 81 -47.56 -7.63 -7.83
N PRO A 82 -48.51 -7.15 -8.65
CA PRO A 82 -49.34 -5.99 -8.30
C PRO A 82 -50.47 -6.42 -7.36
N GLN A 83 -50.42 -6.00 -6.10
CA GLN A 83 -51.56 -6.11 -5.20
C GLN A 83 -52.56 -4.98 -5.50
N GLN A 84 -53.58 -5.26 -6.31
CA GLN A 84 -54.77 -4.40 -6.45
C GLN A 84 -55.87 -4.83 -5.46
N ALA A 85 -56.12 -3.92 -4.51
CA ALA A 85 -57.36 -3.54 -3.81
C ALA A 85 -58.61 -4.46 -3.83
N LEU A 86 -59.21 -4.69 -2.64
CA LEU A 86 -60.48 -4.07 -2.21
C LEU A 86 -60.98 -4.66 -0.87
N GLY A 87 -61.29 -3.79 0.09
CA GLY A 87 -61.93 -4.17 1.35
C GLY A 87 -62.06 -2.97 2.30
N ASP A 88 -63.01 -2.08 2.02
CA ASP A 88 -63.45 -1.00 2.91
C ASP A 88 -63.87 -1.56 4.28
N THR A 89 -63.34 -0.99 5.38
CA THR A 89 -64.14 -0.70 6.59
C THR A 89 -63.43 0.28 7.53
N SER A 90 -64.03 1.47 7.65
CA SER A 90 -64.04 2.44 8.77
C SER A 90 -62.99 2.32 9.89
N GLY A 91 -62.14 3.35 9.93
CA GLY A 91 -61.88 4.20 11.10
C GLY A 91 -61.17 3.60 12.31
N THR A 92 -59.93 4.04 12.57
CA THR A 92 -59.35 4.30 13.91
C THR A 92 -57.91 4.79 13.76
N THR A 93 -57.61 5.91 14.43
CA THR A 93 -56.31 6.57 14.71
C THR A 93 -55.05 6.05 14.02
N ALA A 94 -54.38 6.95 13.29
CA ALA A 94 -53.00 6.81 12.86
C ALA A 94 -52.08 6.65 14.10
N HIS A 95 -51.74 5.40 14.41
CA HIS A 95 -50.54 5.07 15.16
C HIS A 95 -49.44 4.92 14.11
N GLU A 96 -48.54 5.90 14.07
CA GLU A 96 -47.30 5.83 13.30
C GLU A 96 -46.53 4.61 13.83
N ALA A 97 -46.55 3.53 13.06
CA ALA A 97 -45.76 2.35 13.36
C ALA A 97 -44.28 2.78 13.41
N PRO A 98 -43.51 2.38 14.44
CA PRO A 98 -42.07 2.58 14.41
C PRO A 98 -41.51 2.07 13.07
N PRO A 99 -40.55 2.76 12.45
CA PRO A 99 -39.94 2.26 11.23
C PRO A 99 -39.47 0.83 11.49
N GLU A 100 -39.93 -0.11 10.69
CA GLU A 100 -39.43 -1.48 10.71
C GLU A 100 -37.89 -1.39 10.59
N PRO A 101 -37.12 -1.99 11.52
CA PRO A 101 -35.67 -1.88 11.47
C PRO A 101 -35.23 -2.47 10.14
N GLN A 102 -34.75 -1.59 9.25
CA GLN A 102 -34.02 -2.02 8.08
C GLN A 102 -32.91 -2.95 8.57
N PRO A 103 -32.62 -4.07 7.88
CA PRO A 103 -31.47 -4.89 8.21
C PRO A 103 -30.23 -4.00 8.07
N THR A 104 -29.76 -3.45 9.18
CA THR A 104 -28.51 -2.70 9.28
C THR A 104 -27.43 -3.67 8.84
N HIS A 105 -26.74 -3.35 7.75
CA HIS A 105 -25.59 -4.16 7.37
C HIS A 105 -24.59 -4.04 8.53
N PRO A 106 -23.95 -5.14 8.98
CA PRO A 106 -23.01 -5.08 10.10
C PRO A 106 -21.87 -4.07 9.91
N LEU A 107 -21.58 -3.70 8.66
CA LEU A 107 -20.59 -2.71 8.27
C LEU A 107 -21.04 -1.26 8.46
N ASP A 108 -22.35 -0.99 8.59
CA ASP A 108 -22.88 0.36 8.87
C ASP A 108 -22.48 0.86 10.27
N HIS A 109 -21.99 -0.05 11.13
CA HIS A 109 -21.54 0.21 12.50
C HIS A 109 -20.11 -0.32 12.74
N ALA A 110 -19.31 -0.46 11.67
CA ALA A 110 -17.95 -0.98 11.74
C ALA A 110 -17.06 -0.17 12.71
N ASP A 111 -17.23 1.15 12.75
CA ASP A 111 -16.58 2.06 13.69
C ASP A 111 -16.87 1.69 15.15
N THR A 112 -18.14 1.52 15.49
CA THR A 112 -18.59 1.18 16.85
C THR A 112 -18.07 -0.19 17.29
N ILE A 113 -18.08 -1.18 16.37
CA ILE A 113 -17.56 -2.53 16.64
C ILE A 113 -16.05 -2.49 16.90
N LEU A 114 -15.31 -1.72 16.10
CA LEU A 114 -13.86 -1.61 16.22
C LEU A 114 -13.44 -0.80 17.45
N GLU A 115 -14.19 0.24 17.83
CA GLU A 115 -13.99 0.98 19.08
C GLU A 115 -14.16 0.07 20.30
N ALA A 116 -15.26 -0.71 20.35
CA ALA A 116 -15.49 -1.65 21.43
C ALA A 116 -14.38 -2.70 21.52
N ARG A 117 -13.99 -3.28 20.38
CA ARG A 117 -12.87 -4.22 20.31
C ARG A 117 -11.55 -3.59 20.77
N PHE A 118 -11.26 -2.37 20.36
CA PHE A 118 -10.04 -1.66 20.74
C PHE A 118 -9.96 -1.41 22.25
N ALA A 119 -11.10 -1.07 22.86
CA ALA A 119 -11.19 -0.85 24.31
C ALA A 119 -10.98 -2.15 25.11
N GLU A 120 -11.35 -3.29 24.56
CA GLU A 120 -11.18 -4.62 25.17
C GLU A 120 -9.84 -5.29 24.85
N ASP A 121 -9.13 -4.84 23.79
CA ASP A 121 -7.84 -5.41 23.38
C ASP A 121 -6.78 -5.11 24.47
N PRO A 122 -6.17 -6.15 25.09
CA PRO A 122 -5.12 -5.92 26.09
C PRO A 122 -3.92 -5.23 25.45
N LEU A 123 -3.15 -4.50 26.26
CA LEU A 123 -1.92 -3.87 25.79
C LEU A 123 -0.77 -4.89 25.73
N ASP A 124 -0.13 -5.02 24.56
CA ASP A 124 1.21 -5.61 24.42
C ASP A 124 2.23 -4.46 24.33
N PRO A 125 2.91 -4.08 25.42
CA PRO A 125 3.72 -2.87 25.43
C PRO A 125 4.93 -2.95 24.50
N ASN A 126 5.42 -4.15 24.18
CA ASN A 126 6.58 -4.32 23.31
C ASN A 126 6.20 -4.10 21.85
N TRP A 127 5.08 -4.69 21.42
CA TRP A 127 4.60 -4.51 20.06
C TRP A 127 4.00 -3.11 19.87
N ALA A 128 3.16 -2.65 20.79
CA ALA A 128 2.50 -1.33 20.70
C ALA A 128 3.53 -0.21 20.53
N SER A 129 4.53 -0.13 21.41
CA SER A 129 5.55 0.92 21.35
C SER A 129 6.35 0.87 20.03
N PHE A 130 6.61 -0.32 19.51
CA PHE A 130 7.32 -0.49 18.24
C PHE A 130 6.46 -0.03 17.05
N ALA A 131 5.20 -0.46 16.99
CA ALA A 131 4.26 -0.09 15.94
C ALA A 131 3.98 1.42 15.94
N GLU A 132 3.79 2.02 17.12
CA GLU A 132 3.60 3.46 17.30
C GLU A 132 4.80 4.27 16.79
N ALA A 133 6.01 3.79 17.08
CA ALA A 133 7.24 4.40 16.59
C ALA A 133 7.39 4.26 15.07
N GLU A 134 7.02 3.12 14.47
CA GLU A 134 7.03 2.94 13.01
C GLU A 134 6.13 3.96 12.32
N VAL A 135 4.88 4.14 12.78
CA VAL A 135 3.97 5.14 12.19
C VAL A 135 4.46 6.56 12.43
N SER A 136 4.91 6.88 13.65
CA SER A 136 5.40 8.21 13.96
C SER A 136 6.58 8.59 13.06
N ASN A 137 7.51 7.65 12.82
CA ASN A 137 8.64 7.85 11.92
C ASN A 137 8.21 7.95 10.44
N SER A 138 7.16 7.24 10.04
CA SER A 138 6.64 7.29 8.67
C SER A 138 6.06 8.66 8.35
N ILE A 139 5.39 9.30 9.30
CA ILE A 139 4.75 10.62 9.13
C ILE A 139 5.76 11.76 9.02
N VAL A 140 6.94 11.67 9.66
CA VAL A 140 8.01 12.68 9.50
C VAL A 140 8.41 12.86 8.03
N SER A 141 8.24 11.82 7.21
CA SER A 141 8.56 11.85 5.78
C SER A 141 7.45 12.42 4.90
N VAL A 142 6.23 12.63 5.45
CA VAL A 142 5.06 13.10 4.70
C VAL A 142 4.76 14.54 5.09
N THR A 143 5.14 15.48 4.23
CA THR A 143 4.74 16.89 4.35
C THR A 143 3.22 17.00 4.36
N SER A 144 2.68 17.98 5.08
CA SER A 144 1.24 18.27 5.10
C SER A 144 0.35 17.13 5.64
N THR A 145 0.91 16.33 6.55
CA THR A 145 0.20 15.33 7.35
C THR A 145 0.52 15.53 8.82
N GLN A 146 -0.51 15.49 9.67
CA GLN A 146 -0.39 15.61 11.12
C GLN A 146 -1.03 14.41 11.79
N LEU A 147 -0.27 13.74 12.65
CA LEU A 147 -0.77 12.71 13.55
C LEU A 147 -1.36 13.39 14.79
N ASP A 148 -2.66 13.26 15.01
CA ASP A 148 -3.32 13.75 16.22
C ASP A 148 -3.23 12.71 17.35
N THR A 149 -3.50 11.45 17.01
CA THR A 149 -3.47 10.33 17.95
C THR A 149 -2.89 9.11 17.27
N ILE A 150 -2.04 8.39 18.01
CA ILE A 150 -1.77 6.98 17.76
C ILE A 150 -1.85 6.23 19.09
N GLN A 151 -2.55 5.11 19.08
CA GLN A 151 -2.60 4.21 20.22
C GLN A 151 -2.70 2.78 19.72
N CYS A 152 -1.74 1.95 20.11
CA CYS A 152 -1.71 0.53 19.79
C CYS A 152 -1.95 -0.31 21.05
N GLN A 153 -2.70 -1.39 20.89
CA GLN A 153 -2.97 -2.38 21.93
C GLN A 153 -2.13 -3.63 21.67
N SER A 154 -2.67 -4.85 21.71
CA SER A 154 -1.91 -6.06 21.37
C SER A 154 -2.11 -6.53 19.94
N THR A 155 -3.28 -6.25 19.37
CA THR A 155 -3.69 -6.71 18.03
C THR A 155 -4.21 -5.61 17.12
N LEU A 156 -4.53 -4.44 17.65
CA LEU A 156 -5.15 -3.34 16.92
C LEU A 156 -4.51 -2.00 17.28
N CYS A 157 -4.38 -1.12 16.29
CA CYS A 157 -4.03 0.29 16.49
C CYS A 157 -5.17 1.19 16.03
N LEU A 158 -5.36 2.29 16.76
CA LEU A 158 -6.21 3.42 16.41
C LEU A 158 -5.33 4.60 16.05
N LEU A 159 -5.57 5.21 14.90
CA LEU A 159 -4.89 6.40 14.41
C LEU A 159 -5.91 7.48 14.09
N SER A 160 -5.59 8.73 14.44
CA SER A 160 -6.30 9.92 13.97
C SER A 160 -5.30 10.81 13.26
N VAL A 161 -5.52 11.05 11.96
CA VAL A 161 -4.55 11.71 11.09
C VAL A 161 -5.25 12.76 10.25
N ARG A 162 -4.72 13.99 10.24
CA ARG A 162 -5.18 15.08 9.37
C ARG A 162 -4.20 15.32 8.24
N HIS A 163 -4.73 15.65 7.08
CA HIS A 163 -3.99 15.93 5.86
C HIS A 163 -4.45 17.26 5.28
N ASP A 164 -3.53 18.10 4.82
CA ASP A 164 -3.90 19.38 4.20
C ASP A 164 -4.53 19.19 2.81
N SER A 165 -4.39 18.00 2.22
CA SER A 165 -4.95 17.65 0.91
C SER A 165 -5.12 16.15 0.71
N VAL A 166 -5.97 15.76 -0.25
CA VAL A 166 -6.12 14.37 -0.72
C VAL A 166 -4.79 13.77 -1.21
N GLY A 167 -3.89 14.58 -1.77
CA GLY A 167 -2.56 14.11 -2.20
C GLY A 167 -1.64 13.73 -1.04
N ALA A 168 -1.72 14.48 0.07
CA ALA A 168 -1.00 14.16 1.31
C ALA A 168 -1.56 12.90 1.97
N GLU A 169 -2.89 12.75 1.98
CA GLU A 169 -3.57 11.53 2.41
C GLU A 169 -3.07 10.30 1.63
N LEU A 170 -3.10 10.33 0.30
CA LEU A 170 -2.68 9.19 -0.52
C LEU A 170 -1.23 8.80 -0.24
N THR A 171 -0.35 9.78 -0.07
CA THR A 171 1.06 9.57 0.27
C THR A 171 1.21 8.90 1.63
N PHE A 172 0.46 9.36 2.63
CA PHE A 172 0.43 8.75 3.95
C PHE A 172 -0.08 7.31 3.89
N MET A 173 -1.17 7.02 3.17
CA MET A 173 -1.71 5.67 3.04
C MET A 173 -0.71 4.70 2.40
N MET A 174 0.02 5.14 1.38
CA MET A 174 1.12 4.36 0.79
C MET A 174 2.28 4.13 1.76
N SER A 175 2.60 5.10 2.60
CA SER A 175 3.61 4.96 3.66
C SER A 175 3.17 3.95 4.72
N LEU A 176 1.93 4.07 5.20
CA LEU A 176 1.33 3.19 6.20
C LEU A 176 1.31 1.72 5.74
N ALA A 177 0.96 1.47 4.48
CA ALA A 177 0.93 0.14 3.90
C ALA A 177 2.30 -0.56 3.81
N ASN A 178 3.41 0.20 3.90
CA ASN A 178 4.77 -0.34 3.85
C ASN A 178 5.36 -0.65 5.23
N LEU A 179 4.63 -0.40 6.32
CA LEU A 179 5.12 -0.63 7.67
C LEU A 179 5.06 -2.13 8.04
N SER A 180 6.13 -2.60 8.68
CA SER A 180 6.29 -4.02 8.96
C SER A 180 5.31 -4.53 10.00
N SER A 181 4.95 -3.70 10.99
CA SER A 181 3.95 -4.03 12.01
C SER A 181 2.57 -4.40 11.45
N PHE A 182 2.24 -3.89 10.26
CA PHE A 182 0.94 -4.06 9.62
C PHE A 182 1.03 -4.87 8.32
N ALA A 183 2.16 -5.54 8.07
CA ALA A 183 2.31 -6.39 6.90
C ALA A 183 1.21 -7.47 6.88
N ASN A 184 0.42 -7.55 5.81
CA ASN A 184 -0.76 -8.42 5.71
C ASN A 184 -1.83 -8.17 6.80
N GLY A 185 -1.82 -7.01 7.43
CA GLY A 185 -2.90 -6.54 8.28
C GLY A 185 -4.07 -6.04 7.44
N PHE A 186 -5.20 -5.82 8.11
CA PHE A 186 -6.41 -5.26 7.54
C PHE A 186 -6.66 -3.90 8.18
N SER A 187 -7.24 -2.96 7.43
CA SER A 187 -7.59 -1.65 7.96
C SER A 187 -9.02 -1.26 7.61
N PHE A 188 -9.62 -0.49 8.50
CA PHE A 188 -10.87 0.23 8.28
C PHE A 188 -10.58 1.72 8.49
N THR A 189 -10.96 2.53 7.51
CA THR A 189 -10.73 3.97 7.52
C THR A 189 -12.06 4.69 7.42
N GLN A 190 -12.37 5.48 8.43
CA GLN A 190 -13.40 6.50 8.34
C GLN A 190 -12.75 7.78 7.84
N ARG A 191 -13.18 8.22 6.66
CA ARG A 191 -12.64 9.38 5.96
C ARG A 191 -13.65 10.52 5.96
N THR A 192 -13.23 11.68 6.42
CA THR A 192 -13.99 12.94 6.34
C THR A 192 -13.21 13.95 5.53
N GLU A 193 -13.77 14.40 4.41
CA GLU A 193 -13.19 15.48 3.61
C GLU A 193 -13.93 16.78 3.92
N HIS A 194 -13.16 17.84 4.13
CA HIS A 194 -13.67 19.17 4.46
C HIS A 194 -13.80 20.03 3.20
N GLU A 195 -14.60 21.10 3.27
CA GLU A 195 -14.84 22.01 2.14
C GLU A 195 -13.56 22.70 1.62
N ASP A 196 -12.55 22.83 2.48
CA ASP A 196 -11.24 23.39 2.13
C ASP A 196 -10.29 22.39 1.43
N GLY A 197 -10.74 21.14 1.25
CA GLY A 197 -9.96 20.06 0.63
C GLY A 197 -9.03 19.32 1.59
N SER A 198 -9.01 19.71 2.87
CA SER A 198 -8.33 18.94 3.92
C SER A 198 -9.09 17.64 4.21
N VAL A 199 -8.36 16.63 4.68
CA VAL A 199 -8.92 15.29 4.96
C VAL A 199 -8.55 14.86 6.36
N HIS A 200 -9.54 14.37 7.12
CA HIS A 200 -9.34 13.74 8.40
C HIS A 200 -9.67 12.24 8.30
N ASN A 201 -8.74 11.41 8.75
CA ASN A 201 -8.85 9.97 8.76
C ASN A 201 -8.81 9.45 10.19
N VAL A 202 -9.79 8.62 10.54
CA VAL A 202 -9.74 7.74 11.71
C VAL A 202 -9.55 6.31 11.21
N ILE A 203 -8.45 5.69 11.61
CA ILE A 203 -8.00 4.41 11.05
C ILE A 203 -7.85 3.40 12.17
N PHE A 204 -8.55 2.28 12.03
CA PHE A 204 -8.29 1.06 12.77
C PHE A 204 -7.47 0.13 11.89
N ILE A 205 -6.32 -0.32 12.36
CA ILE A 205 -5.44 -1.22 11.60
C ILE A 205 -4.98 -2.38 12.46
N SER A 206 -5.12 -3.60 11.93
CA SER A 206 -4.74 -4.80 12.66
C SER A 206 -3.24 -5.08 12.55
N ARG A 207 -2.69 -5.65 13.62
CA ARG A 207 -1.38 -6.28 13.66
C ARG A 207 -1.30 -7.36 12.59
N SER A 208 -0.11 -7.54 12.01
CA SER A 208 0.17 -8.64 11.10
C SER A 208 -0.33 -9.99 11.65
N GLY A 209 -1.13 -10.70 10.85
CA GLY A 209 -1.68 -12.00 11.22
C GLY A 209 -2.94 -11.97 12.10
N HIS A 210 -3.44 -10.79 12.46
CA HIS A 210 -4.69 -10.63 13.23
C HIS A 210 -5.82 -10.10 12.34
N ALA A 211 -7.01 -10.69 12.51
CA ALA A 211 -8.23 -10.19 11.86
C ALA A 211 -8.60 -8.81 12.40
N LEU A 212 -9.15 -7.95 11.54
CA LEU A 212 -9.61 -6.62 11.92
C LEU A 212 -10.97 -6.67 12.63
N PHE A 213 -11.92 -7.45 12.09
CA PHE A 213 -13.20 -7.70 12.73
C PHE A 213 -13.19 -9.00 13.53
N PRO A 214 -14.03 -9.14 14.56
CA PRO A 214 -14.26 -10.42 15.20
C PRO A 214 -14.85 -11.44 14.21
N ALA A 215 -14.54 -12.73 14.39
CA ALA A 215 -14.90 -13.81 13.45
C ALA A 215 -16.42 -14.01 13.20
N HIS A 216 -17.30 -13.37 13.97
CA HIS A 216 -18.75 -13.40 13.76
C HIS A 216 -19.27 -12.29 12.82
N PHE A 217 -18.36 -11.46 12.31
CA PHE A 217 -18.64 -10.37 11.36
C PHE A 217 -18.00 -10.59 9.98
N GLU A 218 -17.35 -11.74 9.75
CA GLU A 218 -16.77 -12.14 8.47
C GLU A 218 -17.75 -12.91 7.58
#